data_AF-A0A9Q1MPL4-F1
#
_entry.id   AF-A0A9Q1MPL4-F1
#
_cell.length_a   1.000
_cell.length_b   1.000
_cell.length_c   1.000
_cell.angle_alpha   90.00
_cell.angle_beta   90.00
_cell.angle_gamma   90.00
#
_symmetry.space_group_name_H-M   'P 1'
#
loop_
_entity.id
_entity.type
_entity.pdbx_description
1 polymer ?
#
loop_
_entity_poly.entity_id
_entity_poly.type
_entity_poly.pdbx_seq_one_letter_code
_entity_poly.pdbx_strand_id
1 'polypeptide(L)'
;MEKQRQKSAATIDMIGEDLVYNILSNLPAAACASAACVSRSWNLIITRLLSLPKLSSSLSLNPNLQVAVNDDVDKVLASPIRPQFVIASIDPVFDLDEAHRLITGRFGSKIPVITSISQGIFGQDATTNEFEEVQWDTFEDDEAHAGLGNENQGALLTVGFFPGLTVDLIPLSKTRGNQLMIDDLVLSIRERSSSRSGSASPMGILLFSDEDTDIKPVLEKLDYAFSTETVIVGDGGSQFLYQGETAINPSNNKGSSSAAVALLFSRDRGKPPGVGETQFHVMLSTGISPIGLTYRAVSVRERPKDYSTWLTAKREAARENLDGQTILDQIYDELGGHNHCPALYVGVTKRRKCSIGQEKPSWISMHEFHEVLRGDEEYLYVHGVGIRSGDSFRFYRANSEMARASCNNIANSFRRLKQDHNYQSDDHANSNGLDVHKKSVFGGMMFACCGRGKLFFGQPNVDASPFLENFPGVTFSGTYCAGEIARGELSSYEQGSQEHSSAHCCLHVFSTVYLVMSYIPALPQH
;
A
#
# COMPACT_ATOMS: atom_id res chain seq x y z
N MET A 1 -39.31 53.94 41.17
CA MET A 1 -37.98 53.53 40.68
C MET A 1 -38.04 52.05 40.36
N GLU A 2 -38.45 51.72 39.15
CA GLU A 2 -38.42 50.36 38.62
C GLU A 2 -37.00 50.02 38.18
N LYS A 3 -36.40 49.01 38.81
CA LYS A 3 -35.11 48.46 38.41
C LYS A 3 -35.33 47.58 37.18
N GLN A 4 -35.03 48.12 36.00
CA GLN A 4 -34.93 47.36 34.76
C GLN A 4 -33.94 46.20 34.94
N ARG A 5 -34.48 44.99 34.98
CA ARG A 5 -33.71 43.74 34.99
C ARG A 5 -33.26 43.50 33.56
N GLN A 6 -32.11 44.04 33.19
CA GLN A 6 -31.42 43.71 31.95
C GLN A 6 -31.18 42.20 31.93
N LYS A 7 -31.99 41.46 31.17
CA LYS A 7 -31.64 40.11 30.73
C LYS A 7 -30.44 40.28 29.81
N SER A 8 -29.24 40.09 30.37
CA SER A 8 -28.05 39.78 29.60
C SER A 8 -28.41 38.65 28.64
N ALA A 9 -28.42 38.92 27.34
CA ALA A 9 -28.49 37.87 26.35
C ALA A 9 -27.23 37.01 26.56
N ALA A 10 -27.40 35.72 26.80
CA ALA A 10 -26.27 34.80 26.87
C ALA A 10 -25.55 34.86 25.52
N THR A 11 -24.43 35.58 25.44
CA THR A 11 -23.54 35.54 24.29
C THR A 11 -22.95 34.13 24.18
N ILE A 12 -22.69 33.69 22.96
CA ILE A 12 -22.01 32.41 22.67
C ILE A 12 -20.70 32.26 23.46
N ASP A 13 -20.10 33.38 23.91
CA ASP A 13 -18.95 33.42 24.83
C ASP A 13 -19.19 32.76 26.20
N MET A 14 -20.44 32.50 26.61
CA MET A 14 -20.77 31.72 27.82
C MET A 14 -20.77 30.20 27.60
N ILE A 15 -20.69 29.74 26.35
CA ILE A 15 -20.56 28.32 26.01
C ILE A 15 -19.08 27.95 26.26
N GLY A 16 -18.83 27.08 27.24
CA GLY A 16 -17.46 26.65 27.56
C GLY A 16 -16.74 26.05 26.35
N GLU A 17 -15.42 26.26 26.26
CA GLU A 17 -14.61 25.78 25.13
C GLU A 17 -14.77 24.27 24.89
N ASP A 18 -14.97 23.47 25.94
CA ASP A 18 -15.19 22.02 25.84
C ASP A 18 -16.49 21.67 25.10
N LEU A 19 -17.56 22.44 25.34
CA LEU A 19 -18.84 22.22 24.66
C LEU A 19 -18.74 22.63 23.19
N VAL A 20 -18.04 23.73 22.89
CA VAL A 20 -17.77 24.14 21.50
C VAL A 20 -16.90 23.09 20.80
N TYR A 21 -15.85 22.59 21.46
CA TYR A 21 -15.00 21.53 20.93
C TYR A 21 -15.83 20.28 20.57
N ASN A 22 -16.69 19.82 21.49
CA ASN A 22 -17.55 18.66 21.27
C ASN A 22 -18.58 18.86 20.14
N ILE A 23 -19.09 20.08 19.95
CA ILE A 23 -19.98 20.38 18.82
C ILE A 23 -19.19 20.31 17.51
N LEU A 24 -18.04 21.00 17.46
CA LEU A 24 -17.22 21.11 16.25
C LEU A 24 -16.59 19.76 15.83
N SER A 25 -16.30 18.88 16.79
CA SER A 25 -15.75 17.54 16.53
C SER A 25 -16.73 16.57 15.87
N ASN A 26 -18.03 16.86 15.95
CA ASN A 26 -19.09 16.07 15.34
C ASN A 26 -19.62 16.67 14.04
N LEU A 27 -19.04 17.77 13.55
CA LEU A 27 -19.46 18.38 12.28
C LEU A 27 -18.90 17.61 11.08
N PRO A 28 -19.66 17.50 9.98
CA PRO A 28 -19.11 17.10 8.70
C PRO A 28 -17.97 18.02 8.28
N ALA A 29 -17.01 17.49 7.50
CA ALA A 29 -15.80 18.20 7.11
C ALA A 29 -16.07 19.59 6.49
N ALA A 30 -17.07 19.68 5.59
CA ALA A 30 -17.45 20.94 4.95
C ALA A 30 -18.04 21.97 5.93
N ALA A 31 -18.88 21.50 6.87
CA ALA A 31 -19.44 22.35 7.91
C ALA A 31 -18.36 22.82 8.90
N CYS A 32 -17.41 21.93 9.24
CA CYS A 32 -16.26 22.27 10.07
C CYS A 32 -15.35 23.32 9.39
N ALA A 33 -15.09 23.17 8.09
CA ALA A 33 -14.35 24.17 7.33
C ALA A 33 -15.04 25.54 7.34
N SER A 34 -16.37 25.57 7.20
CA SER A 34 -17.16 26.80 7.30
C SER A 34 -17.12 27.41 8.71
N ALA A 35 -17.21 26.57 9.74
CA ALA A 35 -17.11 26.97 11.14
C ALA A 35 -15.74 27.59 11.48
N ALA A 36 -14.66 27.13 10.84
CA ALA A 36 -13.31 27.68 11.01
C ALA A 36 -13.19 29.14 10.55
N CYS A 37 -14.14 29.65 9.76
CA CYS A 37 -14.18 31.03 9.28
C CYS A 37 -15.04 31.96 10.14
N VAL A 38 -15.78 31.45 11.13
CA VAL A 38 -16.74 32.23 11.93
C VAL A 38 -16.05 33.20 12.88
N SER A 39 -15.04 32.74 13.62
CA SER A 39 -14.29 33.56 14.58
C SER A 39 -12.88 33.01 14.82
N ARG A 40 -12.00 33.83 15.39
CA ARG A 40 -10.66 33.40 15.78
C ARG A 40 -10.68 32.28 16.83
N SER A 41 -11.62 32.30 17.76
CA SER A 41 -11.75 31.26 18.79
C SER A 41 -12.12 29.91 18.17
N TRP A 42 -13.13 29.87 17.29
CA TRP A 42 -13.54 28.65 16.61
C TRP A 42 -12.44 28.12 15.69
N ASN A 43 -11.75 29.02 14.99
CA ASN A 43 -10.59 28.68 14.17
C ASN A 43 -9.48 28.01 15.00
N LEU A 44 -9.19 28.51 16.20
CA LEU A 44 -8.20 27.91 17.10
C LEU A 44 -8.63 26.51 17.57
N ILE A 45 -9.90 26.32 17.94
CA ILE A 45 -10.45 25.02 18.35
C ILE A 45 -10.35 24.01 17.21
N ILE A 46 -10.75 24.40 15.99
CA ILE A 46 -10.69 23.53 14.81
C ILE A 46 -9.24 23.24 14.41
N THR A 47 -8.34 24.22 14.53
CA THR A 47 -6.92 24.00 14.28
C THR A 47 -6.32 22.99 15.27
N ARG A 48 -6.73 23.03 16.54
CA ARG A 48 -6.36 22.00 17.53
C ARG A 48 -6.96 20.63 17.18
N LEU A 49 -8.18 20.59 16.67
CA LEU A 49 -8.78 19.33 16.23
C LEU A 49 -8.03 18.74 15.03
N LEU A 50 -7.63 19.60 14.10
CA LEU A 50 -6.85 19.27 12.90
C LEU A 50 -5.33 19.31 13.15
N SER A 51 -4.86 19.24 14.40
CA SER A 51 -3.44 19.02 14.69
C SER A 51 -3.09 17.54 14.85
N LEU A 52 -4.10 16.67 14.93
CA LEU A 52 -3.94 15.22 15.00
C LEU A 52 -4.10 14.58 13.61
N PRO A 53 -3.28 13.58 13.28
CA PRO A 53 -3.46 12.83 12.06
C PRO A 53 -4.75 12.02 12.10
N LYS A 54 -5.32 11.82 10.92
CA LYS A 54 -6.53 11.04 10.72
C LYS A 54 -6.49 10.33 9.39
N LEU A 55 -6.85 9.06 9.43
CA LEU A 55 -7.21 8.29 8.25
C LEU A 55 -8.72 8.04 8.33
N SER A 56 -9.44 8.27 7.23
CA SER A 56 -10.84 7.92 7.10
C SER A 56 -11.01 7.03 5.89
N SER A 57 -11.79 5.96 6.02
CA SER A 57 -12.03 5.02 4.94
C SER A 57 -13.46 4.51 5.01
N SER A 58 -14.03 4.22 3.85
CA SER A 58 -15.36 3.67 3.68
C SER A 58 -15.39 2.81 2.43
N LEU A 59 -16.17 1.74 2.44
CA LEU A 59 -16.58 1.06 1.23
C LEU A 59 -18.09 1.10 1.04
N SER A 60 -18.54 1.01 -0.20
CA SER A 60 -19.94 0.80 -0.55
C SER A 60 -20.04 -0.33 -1.54
N LEU A 61 -20.90 -1.30 -1.24
CA LEU A 61 -21.24 -2.41 -2.13
C LEU A 61 -22.45 -2.12 -3.02
N ASN A 62 -22.71 -0.83 -3.28
CA ASN A 62 -23.80 -0.44 -4.16
C ASN A 62 -23.43 -0.70 -5.63
N PRO A 63 -24.25 -1.42 -6.40
CA PRO A 63 -23.97 -1.69 -7.82
C PRO A 63 -24.07 -0.45 -8.70
N ASN A 64 -24.59 0.67 -8.19
CA ASN A 64 -24.54 1.93 -8.90
C ASN A 64 -23.33 2.75 -8.46
N LEU A 65 -22.36 2.92 -9.37
CA LEU A 65 -21.13 3.68 -9.14
C LEU A 65 -21.37 5.06 -8.52
N GLN A 66 -22.35 5.82 -9.00
CA GLN A 66 -22.62 7.16 -8.49
C GLN A 66 -23.13 7.12 -7.04
N VAL A 67 -23.97 6.14 -6.71
CA VAL A 67 -24.46 5.95 -5.33
C VAL A 67 -23.32 5.45 -4.45
N ALA A 68 -22.53 4.47 -4.90
CA ALA A 68 -21.37 3.95 -4.17
C ALA A 68 -20.38 5.06 -3.80
N VAL A 69 -20.00 5.90 -4.77
CA VAL A 69 -19.11 7.04 -4.54
C VAL A 69 -19.75 8.06 -3.58
N ASN A 70 -21.06 8.29 -3.65
CA ASN A 70 -21.72 9.22 -2.74
C ASN A 70 -21.74 8.68 -1.30
N ASP A 71 -22.09 7.40 -1.11
CA ASP A 71 -22.09 6.74 0.19
C ASP A 71 -20.71 6.85 0.84
N ASP A 72 -19.66 6.52 0.08
CA ASP A 72 -18.27 6.58 0.54
C ASP A 72 -17.82 8.00 0.87
N VAL A 73 -18.08 8.97 -0.01
CA VAL A 73 -17.67 10.36 0.21
C VAL A 73 -18.38 10.94 1.42
N ASP A 74 -19.68 10.71 1.55
CA ASP A 74 -20.47 11.21 2.67
C ASP A 74 -19.98 10.58 3.98
N LYS A 75 -19.58 9.30 3.95
CA LYS A 75 -19.01 8.60 5.10
C LYS A 75 -17.65 9.15 5.51
N VAL A 76 -16.69 9.25 4.59
CA VAL A 76 -15.32 9.70 4.94
C VAL A 76 -15.25 11.18 5.33
N LEU A 77 -16.25 11.97 4.91
CA LEU A 77 -16.39 13.38 5.26
C LEU A 77 -17.41 13.63 6.39
N ALA A 78 -17.99 12.59 6.99
CA ALA A 78 -19.00 12.70 8.05
C ALA A 78 -18.46 13.34 9.34
N SER A 79 -17.15 13.35 9.52
CA SER A 79 -16.47 13.96 10.67
C SER A 79 -15.33 14.86 10.20
N PRO A 80 -14.82 15.78 11.04
CA PRO A 80 -13.84 16.74 10.58
C PRO A 80 -12.55 16.05 10.10
N ILE A 81 -12.12 16.42 8.90
CA ILE A 81 -10.85 16.03 8.29
C ILE A 81 -10.50 17.11 7.26
N ARG A 82 -9.20 17.36 7.06
CA ARG A 82 -8.71 18.22 5.99
C ARG A 82 -7.95 17.35 4.99
N PRO A 83 -8.60 16.85 3.93
CA PRO A 83 -7.97 15.88 3.03
C PRO A 83 -6.64 16.39 2.46
N GLN A 84 -5.60 15.58 2.57
CA GLN A 84 -4.28 15.81 1.94
C GLN A 84 -4.03 14.87 0.76
N PHE A 85 -4.69 13.72 0.75
CA PHE A 85 -4.72 12.81 -0.38
C PHE A 85 -5.98 11.94 -0.31
N VAL A 86 -6.32 11.36 -1.47
CA VAL A 86 -7.42 10.43 -1.64
C VAL A 86 -6.91 9.25 -2.47
N ILE A 87 -7.21 8.03 -2.01
CA ILE A 87 -7.00 6.79 -2.76
C ILE A 87 -8.36 6.14 -2.87
N ALA A 88 -8.72 5.69 -4.06
CA ALA A 88 -9.94 4.96 -4.31
C ALA A 88 -9.64 3.68 -5.07
N SER A 89 -10.33 2.62 -4.70
CA SER A 89 -10.23 1.31 -5.35
C SER A 89 -11.63 0.86 -5.72
N ILE A 90 -11.83 0.54 -6.99
CA ILE A 90 -13.14 0.23 -7.56
C ILE A 90 -13.16 -1.16 -8.18
N ASP A 91 -14.35 -1.72 -8.26
CA ASP A 91 -14.64 -2.93 -9.02
C ASP A 91 -14.31 -2.76 -10.53
N PRO A 92 -13.72 -3.77 -11.19
CA PRO A 92 -13.48 -3.80 -12.64
C PRO A 92 -14.70 -3.53 -13.53
N VAL A 93 -15.92 -3.78 -13.04
CA VAL A 93 -17.18 -3.53 -13.75
C VAL A 93 -17.47 -2.02 -13.86
N PHE A 94 -16.90 -1.20 -12.97
CA PHE A 94 -17.09 0.25 -13.03
C PHE A 94 -16.13 0.92 -14.01
N ASP A 95 -16.65 1.91 -14.73
CA ASP A 95 -15.84 2.73 -15.64
C ASP A 95 -14.87 3.61 -14.84
N LEU A 96 -13.57 3.39 -15.05
CA LEU A 96 -12.49 4.03 -14.29
C LEU A 96 -12.46 5.55 -14.50
N ASP A 97 -12.69 6.04 -15.72
CA ASP A 97 -12.73 7.46 -16.04
C ASP A 97 -13.93 8.16 -15.35
N GLU A 98 -15.10 7.53 -15.39
CA GLU A 98 -16.29 8.02 -14.70
C GLU A 98 -16.09 8.07 -13.20
N ALA A 99 -15.60 6.98 -12.59
CA ALA A 99 -15.32 6.91 -11.16
C ALA A 99 -14.32 8.00 -10.75
N HIS A 100 -13.21 8.13 -11.48
CA HIS A 100 -12.18 9.12 -11.20
C HIS A 100 -12.73 10.55 -11.27
N ARG A 101 -13.55 10.86 -12.28
CA ARG A 101 -14.21 12.17 -12.44
C ARG A 101 -15.19 12.47 -11.30
N LEU A 102 -15.97 11.48 -10.86
CA LEU A 102 -16.90 11.64 -9.73
C LEU A 102 -16.16 11.95 -8.43
N ILE A 103 -15.10 11.20 -8.14
CA ILE A 103 -14.31 11.36 -6.91
C ILE A 103 -13.57 12.70 -6.92
N THR A 104 -12.86 13.01 -8.01
CA THR A 104 -12.12 14.29 -8.12
C THR A 104 -13.06 15.50 -8.07
N GLY A 105 -14.28 15.38 -8.59
CA GLY A 105 -15.33 16.39 -8.48
C GLY A 105 -15.74 16.72 -7.04
N ARG A 106 -15.57 15.78 -6.08
CA ARG A 106 -15.92 15.97 -4.67
C ARG A 106 -14.78 16.56 -3.83
N PHE A 107 -13.51 16.26 -4.14
CA PHE A 107 -12.34 16.70 -3.35
C PHE A 107 -11.59 17.91 -3.95
N GLY A 108 -11.86 18.26 -5.21
CA GLY A 108 -11.25 19.39 -5.89
C GLY A 108 -9.87 19.09 -6.50
N SER A 109 -9.41 19.96 -7.38
CA SER A 109 -8.25 19.72 -8.26
C SER A 109 -6.89 19.74 -7.57
N LYS A 110 -6.78 20.32 -6.38
CA LYS A 110 -5.51 20.49 -5.66
C LYS A 110 -5.11 19.26 -4.87
N ILE A 111 -6.07 18.43 -4.49
CA ILE A 111 -5.83 17.28 -3.64
C ILE A 111 -5.35 16.14 -4.54
N PRO A 112 -4.20 15.53 -4.23
CA PRO A 112 -3.78 14.26 -4.80
C PRO A 112 -4.91 13.22 -4.74
N VAL A 113 -5.34 12.73 -5.91
CA VAL A 113 -6.31 11.62 -6.02
C VAL A 113 -5.68 10.53 -6.87
N ILE A 114 -5.74 9.29 -6.40
CA ILE A 114 -5.47 8.08 -7.18
C ILE A 114 -6.75 7.24 -7.18
N THR A 115 -7.20 6.80 -8.35
CA THR A 115 -8.31 5.86 -8.49
C THR A 115 -7.79 4.65 -9.24
N SER A 116 -7.97 3.46 -8.70
CA SER A 116 -7.43 2.22 -9.25
C SER A 116 -8.49 1.12 -9.32
N ILE A 117 -8.35 0.20 -10.28
CA ILE A 117 -9.15 -1.01 -10.35
C ILE A 117 -8.49 -2.07 -9.47
N SER A 118 -9.18 -2.57 -8.45
CA SER A 118 -8.65 -3.64 -7.60
C SER A 118 -9.35 -4.97 -7.88
N GLN A 119 -8.72 -6.09 -7.49
CA GLN A 119 -9.31 -7.43 -7.55
C GLN A 119 -10.22 -7.73 -6.35
N GLY A 120 -10.44 -6.73 -5.51
CA GLY A 120 -11.24 -6.78 -4.30
C GLY A 120 -10.83 -5.72 -3.29
N ILE A 121 -11.64 -5.57 -2.26
CA ILE A 121 -11.55 -4.49 -1.27
C ILE A 121 -11.81 -5.01 0.15
N PHE A 122 -11.21 -4.30 1.12
CA PHE A 122 -11.40 -4.54 2.54
C PHE A 122 -11.67 -3.22 3.23
N GLY A 123 -12.66 -3.18 4.11
CA GLY A 123 -12.95 -1.96 4.86
C GLY A 123 -14.28 -1.98 5.57
N GLN A 124 -14.71 -0.82 6.02
CA GLN A 124 -15.96 -0.64 6.74
C GLN A 124 -17.05 -0.16 5.78
N ASP A 125 -18.17 -0.89 5.73
CA ASP A 125 -19.30 -0.50 4.88
C ASP A 125 -19.93 0.82 5.35
N ALA A 126 -20.19 1.70 4.38
CA ALA A 126 -20.71 3.04 4.59
C ALA A 126 -22.04 3.03 5.35
N THR A 127 -22.89 2.04 5.08
CA THR A 127 -24.27 1.93 5.56
C THR A 127 -24.35 1.14 6.87
N THR A 128 -23.76 -0.06 6.91
CA THR A 128 -23.89 -0.98 8.05
C THR A 128 -22.86 -0.69 9.14
N ASN A 129 -21.74 -0.04 8.82
CA ASN A 129 -20.56 0.08 9.68
C ASN A 129 -19.89 -1.27 10.00
N GLU A 130 -20.27 -2.35 9.33
CA GLU A 130 -19.64 -3.66 9.49
C GLU A 130 -18.40 -3.75 8.62
N PHE A 131 -17.49 -4.64 9.00
CA PHE A 131 -16.30 -4.90 8.21
C PHE A 131 -16.64 -5.89 7.10
N GLU A 132 -16.28 -5.55 5.87
CA GLU A 132 -16.47 -6.39 4.69
C GLU A 132 -15.13 -6.71 4.02
N GLU A 133 -14.99 -7.95 3.59
CA GLU A 133 -13.95 -8.44 2.69
C GLU A 133 -14.65 -8.93 1.43
N VAL A 134 -14.36 -8.30 0.30
CA VAL A 134 -14.92 -8.69 -0.98
C VAL A 134 -13.83 -8.89 -2.00
N GLN A 135 -13.91 -10.01 -2.72
CA GLN A 135 -13.00 -10.39 -3.79
C GLN A 135 -13.84 -10.64 -5.03
N TRP A 136 -13.45 -10.03 -6.15
CA TRP A 136 -14.21 -10.13 -7.40
C TRP A 136 -13.86 -11.44 -8.11
N ASP A 137 -14.84 -12.11 -8.69
CA ASP A 137 -14.60 -13.28 -9.54
C ASP A 137 -14.11 -12.80 -10.91
N THR A 138 -12.80 -12.68 -11.09
CA THR A 138 -12.18 -12.27 -12.37
C THR A 138 -11.66 -13.44 -13.21
N PHE A 139 -11.82 -14.68 -12.74
CA PHE A 139 -11.50 -15.86 -13.54
C PHE A 139 -12.65 -16.17 -14.50
N GLU A 140 -12.46 -15.83 -15.78
CA GLU A 140 -13.17 -16.47 -16.90
C GLU A 140 -12.75 -17.95 -16.99
N ASP A 141 -13.10 -18.76 -15.99
CA ASP A 141 -13.13 -20.21 -16.15
C ASP A 141 -14.50 -20.57 -16.73
N ASP A 142 -14.57 -20.51 -18.05
CA ASP A 142 -15.67 -21.07 -18.84
C ASP A 142 -15.91 -22.52 -18.39
N GLU A 143 -17.16 -22.78 -18.00
CA GLU A 143 -17.82 -24.10 -17.83
C GLU A 143 -17.94 -24.77 -16.44
N ALA A 144 -17.40 -24.27 -15.33
CA ALA A 144 -17.55 -24.97 -14.02
C ALA A 144 -18.34 -24.25 -12.91
N HIS A 145 -18.55 -22.93 -12.97
CA HIS A 145 -19.14 -22.17 -11.85
C HIS A 145 -20.28 -21.21 -12.25
N ALA A 146 -21.17 -21.65 -13.14
CA ALA A 146 -22.37 -20.91 -13.57
C ALA A 146 -23.46 -20.70 -12.46
N GLY A 147 -23.10 -20.70 -11.18
CA GLY A 147 -24.06 -20.64 -10.07
C GLY A 147 -23.66 -19.82 -8.83
N LEU A 148 -22.49 -19.20 -8.82
CA LEU A 148 -22.03 -18.35 -7.71
C LEU A 148 -21.36 -17.09 -8.24
N GLY A 149 -22.00 -16.36 -9.16
CA GLY A 149 -21.53 -15.02 -9.51
C GLY A 149 -21.59 -14.15 -8.27
N ASN A 150 -20.45 -13.65 -7.80
CA ASN A 150 -20.44 -12.68 -6.72
C ASN A 150 -21.13 -11.40 -7.24
N GLU A 151 -22.40 -11.17 -6.85
CA GLU A 151 -23.19 -9.98 -7.24
C GLU A 151 -22.66 -8.69 -6.60
N ASN A 152 -21.64 -8.81 -5.74
CA ASN A 152 -21.07 -7.69 -5.03
C ASN A 152 -20.21 -6.88 -5.99
N GLN A 153 -20.68 -5.67 -6.30
CA GLN A 153 -19.92 -4.61 -6.93
C GLN A 153 -19.64 -3.56 -5.87
N GLY A 154 -18.51 -2.87 -5.95
CA GLY A 154 -18.25 -1.84 -4.96
C GLY A 154 -17.11 -0.89 -5.23
N ALA A 155 -17.02 0.09 -4.35
CA ALA A 155 -15.93 1.03 -4.27
C ALA A 155 -15.43 1.12 -2.83
N LEU A 156 -14.16 1.44 -2.68
CA LEU A 156 -13.49 1.75 -1.43
C LEU A 156 -12.83 3.12 -1.61
N LEU A 157 -13.07 4.02 -0.66
CA LEU A 157 -12.48 5.34 -0.63
C LEU A 157 -11.71 5.53 0.66
N THR A 158 -10.46 5.98 0.55
CA THR A 158 -9.58 6.29 1.67
C THR A 158 -9.06 7.71 1.57
N VAL A 159 -9.24 8.48 2.65
CA VAL A 159 -8.86 9.88 2.77
C VAL A 159 -7.91 10.06 3.95
N GLY A 160 -6.74 10.63 3.69
CA GLY A 160 -5.75 10.88 4.74
C GLY A 160 -5.50 12.36 5.00
N PHE A 161 -5.24 12.65 6.27
CA PHE A 161 -4.77 13.94 6.76
C PHE A 161 -3.68 13.72 7.81
N PHE A 162 -2.42 13.95 7.43
CA PHE A 162 -1.23 13.75 8.25
C PHE A 162 -0.55 15.11 8.49
N PRO A 163 -0.96 15.86 9.54
CA PRO A 163 -0.33 17.13 9.88
C PRO A 163 1.16 16.90 10.19
N GLY A 164 1.99 17.81 9.71
CA GLY A 164 3.45 17.67 9.80
C GLY A 164 4.09 16.90 8.65
N LEU A 165 3.28 16.33 7.76
CA LEU A 165 3.72 15.79 6.48
C LEU A 165 3.19 16.63 5.33
N THR A 166 3.97 16.61 4.26
CA THR A 166 3.62 17.10 2.94
C THR A 166 3.41 15.92 2.01
N VAL A 167 2.44 16.06 1.12
CA VAL A 167 2.08 15.00 0.16
C VAL A 167 2.25 15.53 -1.26
N ASP A 168 2.89 14.74 -2.13
CA ASP A 168 3.07 15.02 -3.56
C ASP A 168 2.73 13.80 -4.39
N LEU A 169 2.34 14.03 -5.65
CA LEU A 169 2.25 12.99 -6.69
C LEU A 169 3.35 13.18 -7.71
N ILE A 170 4.09 12.10 -7.99
CA ILE A 170 5.16 12.08 -8.98
C ILE A 170 4.92 10.88 -9.93
N PRO A 171 4.54 11.13 -11.20
CA PRO A 171 4.31 10.05 -12.17
C PRO A 171 5.62 9.51 -12.76
N LEU A 172 5.64 8.22 -13.05
CA LEU A 172 6.68 7.58 -13.85
C LEU A 172 6.33 7.67 -15.34
N SER A 173 7.06 8.49 -16.07
CA SER A 173 6.83 8.70 -17.50
C SER A 173 7.47 7.59 -18.35
N LYS A 174 6.80 7.24 -19.47
CA LYS A 174 7.34 6.42 -20.56
C LYS A 174 7.88 7.34 -21.66
N THR A 175 9.04 7.00 -22.25
CA THR A 175 9.49 7.64 -23.50
C THR A 175 8.66 7.17 -24.69
N ARG A 176 8.81 7.80 -25.86
CA ARG A 176 8.19 7.34 -27.12
C ARG A 176 8.56 5.91 -27.53
N GLY A 177 9.61 5.33 -26.95
CA GLY A 177 10.03 3.94 -27.16
C GLY A 177 9.61 2.98 -26.04
N ASN A 178 8.64 3.37 -25.19
CA ASN A 178 8.20 2.63 -24.01
C ASN A 178 9.29 2.37 -22.94
N GLN A 179 10.42 3.08 -23.01
CA GLN A 179 11.43 3.01 -21.96
C GLN A 179 10.99 3.84 -20.75
N LEU A 180 11.07 3.25 -19.55
CA LEU A 180 10.76 3.90 -18.28
C LEU A 180 11.83 4.93 -17.91
N MET A 181 11.42 6.15 -17.55
CA MET A 181 12.32 7.21 -17.08
C MET A 181 12.58 7.10 -15.57
N ILE A 182 13.18 5.97 -15.16
CA ILE A 182 13.36 5.62 -13.74
C ILE A 182 14.29 6.59 -13.02
N ASP A 183 15.37 7.03 -13.70
CA ASP A 183 16.28 8.04 -13.14
C ASP A 183 15.58 9.36 -12.83
N ASP A 184 14.75 9.84 -13.77
CA ASP A 184 14.02 11.09 -13.60
C ASP A 184 13.01 11.00 -12.47
N LEU A 185 12.35 9.85 -12.30
CA LEU A 185 11.47 9.59 -11.15
C LEU A 185 12.24 9.74 -9.83
N VAL A 186 13.37 9.05 -9.70
CA VAL A 186 14.19 9.07 -8.47
C VAL A 186 14.72 10.48 -8.19
N LEU A 187 15.21 11.17 -9.20
CA LEU A 187 15.71 12.54 -9.07
C LEU A 187 14.59 13.51 -8.68
N SER A 188 13.40 13.37 -9.28
CA SER A 188 12.23 14.18 -8.94
C SER A 188 11.79 13.95 -7.48
N ILE A 189 11.79 12.70 -7.01
CA ILE A 189 11.50 12.38 -5.61
C ILE A 189 12.53 13.02 -4.68
N ARG A 190 13.83 12.93 -4.99
CA ARG A 190 14.91 13.54 -4.20
C ARG A 190 14.78 15.06 -4.12
N GLU A 191 14.52 15.71 -5.25
CA GLU A 191 14.34 17.16 -5.33
C GLU A 191 13.13 17.61 -4.50
N ARG A 192 11.98 16.96 -4.70
CA ARG A 192 10.74 17.26 -3.98
C ARG A 192 10.89 17.06 -2.47
N SER A 193 11.44 15.91 -2.06
CA SER A 193 11.71 15.62 -0.65
C SER A 193 12.66 16.64 -0.04
N SER A 194 13.73 17.02 -0.75
CA SER A 194 14.72 18.00 -0.27
C SER A 194 14.10 19.39 -0.14
N SER A 195 13.26 19.81 -1.09
CA SER A 195 12.63 21.12 -1.07
C SER A 195 11.69 21.31 0.14
N ARG A 196 11.01 20.23 0.58
CA ARG A 196 10.01 20.27 1.65
C ARG A 196 10.56 19.89 3.03
N SER A 197 11.41 18.87 3.09
CA SER A 197 11.93 18.29 4.35
C SER A 197 13.41 18.60 4.60
N GLY A 198 14.13 19.09 3.57
CA GLY A 198 15.59 19.22 3.52
C GLY A 198 16.35 17.91 3.70
N SER A 199 15.69 16.78 3.48
CA SER A 199 16.26 15.46 3.28
C SER A 199 15.95 14.99 1.86
N ALA A 200 16.91 14.39 1.17
CA ALA A 200 16.69 13.79 -0.14
C ALA A 200 15.89 12.47 -0.07
N SER A 201 15.84 11.84 1.11
CA SER A 201 15.00 10.64 1.33
C SER A 201 13.65 11.04 1.94
N PRO A 202 12.53 10.61 1.33
CA PRO A 202 11.20 10.80 1.91
C PRO A 202 10.96 9.84 3.08
N MET A 203 9.88 10.07 3.81
CA MET A 203 9.43 9.15 4.86
C MET A 203 8.72 7.93 4.30
N GLY A 204 7.90 8.12 3.27
CA GLY A 204 7.11 7.06 2.68
C GLY A 204 6.82 7.31 1.20
N ILE A 205 6.70 6.23 0.46
CA ILE A 205 6.29 6.17 -0.94
C ILE A 205 5.19 5.12 -1.03
N LEU A 206 3.99 5.53 -1.44
CA LEU A 206 2.95 4.64 -1.92
C LEU A 206 3.03 4.59 -3.44
N LEU A 207 3.36 3.44 -4.01
CA LEU A 207 3.58 3.25 -5.44
C LEU A 207 2.43 2.46 -6.06
N PHE A 208 1.85 2.98 -7.13
CA PHE A 208 0.83 2.30 -7.93
C PHE A 208 1.38 2.11 -9.33
N SER A 209 1.44 0.88 -9.82
CA SER A 209 1.95 0.52 -11.14
C SER A 209 0.84 -0.01 -12.03
N ASP A 210 0.95 0.34 -13.31
CA ASP A 210 0.11 -0.16 -14.38
C ASP A 210 0.39 -1.65 -14.58
N GLU A 211 -0.64 -2.43 -14.89
CA GLU A 211 -0.58 -3.89 -15.04
C GLU A 211 0.47 -4.35 -16.07
N ASP A 212 0.61 -3.59 -17.16
CA ASP A 212 1.56 -3.88 -18.25
C ASP A 212 3.00 -3.43 -17.95
N THR A 213 3.25 -2.76 -16.81
CA THR A 213 4.55 -2.19 -16.49
C THR A 213 5.39 -3.15 -15.67
N ASP A 214 6.59 -3.51 -16.17
CA ASP A 214 7.59 -4.17 -15.34
C ASP A 214 8.15 -3.21 -14.28
N ILE A 215 7.56 -3.26 -13.09
CA ILE A 215 7.91 -2.37 -11.98
C ILE A 215 9.19 -2.80 -11.25
N LYS A 216 9.70 -4.02 -11.46
CA LYS A 216 10.87 -4.55 -10.72
C LYS A 216 12.11 -3.65 -10.84
N PRO A 217 12.52 -3.17 -12.03
CA PRO A 217 13.66 -2.27 -12.15
C PRO A 217 13.45 -0.92 -11.47
N VAL A 218 12.19 -0.48 -11.32
CA VAL A 218 11.84 0.75 -10.60
C VAL A 218 12.06 0.53 -9.11
N LEU A 219 11.52 -0.57 -8.57
CA LEU A 219 11.67 -0.95 -7.17
C LEU A 219 13.13 -1.14 -6.77
N GLU A 220 13.93 -1.84 -7.58
CA GLU A 220 15.38 -1.98 -7.37
C GLU A 220 16.07 -0.63 -7.22
N LYS A 221 15.68 0.34 -8.06
CA LYS A 221 16.33 1.65 -8.09
C LYS A 221 15.85 2.55 -6.96
N LEU A 222 14.57 2.47 -6.58
CA LEU A 222 14.06 3.14 -5.38
C LEU A 222 14.72 2.57 -4.11
N ASP A 223 14.87 1.24 -4.04
CA ASP A 223 15.51 0.56 -2.93
C ASP A 223 16.97 1.01 -2.76
N TYR A 224 17.70 1.10 -3.87
CA TYR A 224 19.06 1.63 -3.92
C TYR A 224 19.15 3.12 -3.59
N ALA A 225 18.16 3.92 -4.02
CA ALA A 225 18.25 5.38 -3.99
C ALA A 225 18.01 6.02 -2.61
N PHE A 226 17.22 5.36 -1.77
CA PHE A 226 16.65 5.94 -0.56
C PHE A 226 17.05 5.17 0.70
N SER A 227 17.08 5.89 1.83
CA SER A 227 17.38 5.31 3.15
C SER A 227 16.54 4.08 3.44
N THR A 228 17.09 3.11 4.19
CA THR A 228 16.37 1.93 4.70
C THR A 228 15.13 2.30 5.52
N GLU A 229 15.13 3.49 6.13
CA GLU A 229 14.00 4.05 6.90
C GLU A 229 12.86 4.57 5.99
N THR A 230 13.11 4.78 4.70
CA THR A 230 12.06 5.14 3.75
C THR A 230 11.15 3.94 3.53
N VAL A 231 9.88 4.10 3.86
CA VAL A 231 8.85 3.10 3.58
C VAL A 231 8.50 3.13 2.09
N ILE A 232 8.46 1.97 1.45
CA ILE A 232 8.01 1.82 0.06
C ILE A 232 6.99 0.69 0.06
N VAL A 233 5.73 0.99 -0.24
CA VAL A 233 4.63 0.02 -0.32
C VAL A 233 3.68 0.34 -1.47
N GLY A 234 2.79 -0.58 -1.84
CA GLY A 234 1.70 -0.30 -2.76
C GLY A 234 1.30 -1.46 -3.65
N ASP A 235 0.77 -1.10 -4.82
CA ASP A 235 0.15 -2.00 -5.80
C ASP A 235 0.99 -2.05 -7.09
N GLY A 236 1.46 -3.24 -7.44
CA GLY A 236 2.34 -3.49 -8.57
C GLY A 236 1.64 -3.79 -9.90
N GLY A 237 0.31 -3.89 -9.95
CA GLY A 237 -0.39 -4.39 -11.13
C GLY A 237 -1.87 -4.05 -11.15
N SER A 238 -2.17 -2.75 -11.26
CA SER A 238 -3.54 -2.25 -11.33
C SER A 238 -3.67 -1.18 -12.40
N GLN A 239 -4.81 -1.13 -13.08
CA GLN A 239 -5.17 0.02 -13.92
C GLN A 239 -5.53 1.21 -13.03
N PHE A 240 -4.98 2.39 -13.31
CA PHE A 240 -5.20 3.55 -12.45
C PHE A 240 -5.25 4.88 -13.22
N LEU A 241 -5.93 5.85 -12.61
CA LEU A 241 -5.92 7.27 -12.95
C LEU A 241 -5.47 8.10 -11.75
N TYR A 242 -4.93 9.29 -12.01
CA TYR A 242 -4.47 10.18 -10.95
C TYR A 242 -4.64 11.67 -11.30
N GLN A 243 -4.76 12.51 -10.27
CA GLN A 243 -4.86 13.96 -10.36
C GLN A 243 -4.09 14.64 -9.21
N GLY A 244 -3.43 15.78 -9.46
CA GLY A 244 -2.84 16.62 -8.40
C GLY A 244 -2.31 17.97 -8.91
N GLU A 245 -1.92 18.88 -8.01
CA GLU A 245 -1.48 20.26 -8.33
C GLU A 245 -0.24 20.30 -9.25
N THR A 246 0.61 19.27 -9.18
CA THR A 246 1.80 19.07 -10.04
C THR A 246 1.52 18.26 -11.30
N ALA A 247 0.29 17.78 -11.50
CA ALA A 247 -0.16 17.20 -12.77
C ALA A 247 -0.38 18.36 -13.77
N ILE A 248 0.70 19.06 -14.11
CA ILE A 248 0.68 20.15 -15.06
C ILE A 248 0.49 19.55 -16.46
N ASN A 249 -0.73 19.79 -16.96
CA ASN A 249 -1.23 19.76 -18.34
C ASN A 249 -1.43 18.39 -19.03
N PRO A 250 -2.70 18.02 -19.34
CA PRO A 250 -3.02 17.17 -20.47
C PRO A 250 -2.77 18.00 -21.74
N SER A 251 -1.51 18.07 -22.17
CA SER A 251 -1.22 18.57 -23.51
C SER A 251 -1.73 17.56 -24.52
N ASN A 252 -3.00 17.68 -24.92
CA ASN A 252 -3.60 17.31 -26.22
C ASN A 252 -3.15 16.03 -26.96
N ASN A 253 -2.49 15.09 -26.31
CA ASN A 253 -2.12 13.80 -26.86
C ASN A 253 -2.71 12.75 -25.94
N LYS A 254 -3.74 12.07 -26.44
CA LYS A 254 -4.33 10.82 -25.92
C LYS A 254 -3.32 9.65 -25.87
N GLY A 255 -2.03 9.88 -25.58
CA GLY A 255 -0.95 8.96 -25.93
C GLY A 255 0.21 8.82 -24.95
N SER A 256 0.12 9.32 -23.72
CA SER A 256 1.12 8.99 -22.69
C SER A 256 0.44 8.66 -21.36
N SER A 257 -0.05 7.43 -21.23
CA SER A 257 -0.38 6.87 -19.91
C SER A 257 0.89 6.81 -19.06
N SER A 258 0.77 7.17 -17.78
CA SER A 258 1.87 7.02 -16.82
C SER A 258 2.09 5.53 -16.55
N ALA A 259 3.33 5.08 -16.44
CA ALA A 259 3.64 3.68 -16.14
C ALA A 259 3.37 3.30 -14.68
N ALA A 260 3.54 4.28 -13.80
CA ALA A 260 3.30 4.18 -12.37
C ALA A 260 3.10 5.58 -11.81
N VAL A 261 2.63 5.70 -10.57
CA VAL A 261 2.59 6.97 -9.83
C VAL A 261 3.02 6.76 -8.39
N ALA A 262 3.89 7.64 -7.90
CA ALA A 262 4.35 7.66 -6.52
C ALA A 262 3.61 8.76 -5.73
N LEU A 263 2.86 8.35 -4.71
CA LEU A 263 2.33 9.23 -3.67
C LEU A 263 3.39 9.36 -2.56
N LEU A 264 3.97 10.54 -2.47
CA LEU A 264 5.17 10.82 -1.67
C LEU A 264 4.81 11.48 -0.35
N PHE A 265 5.36 10.97 0.75
CA PHE A 265 5.23 11.55 2.09
C PHE A 265 6.56 12.08 2.58
N SER A 266 6.65 13.40 2.77
CA SER A 266 7.86 14.09 3.25
C SER A 266 7.58 14.92 4.50
N ARG A 267 8.53 15.00 5.43
CA ARG A 267 8.39 15.89 6.61
C ARG A 267 8.19 17.33 6.16
N ASP A 268 7.20 17.99 6.74
CA ASP A 268 6.97 19.41 6.54
C ASP A 268 7.87 20.21 7.48
N ARG A 269 8.90 20.88 6.95
CA ARG A 269 9.70 21.83 7.74
C ARG A 269 8.90 23.06 8.17
N GLY A 270 7.84 23.39 7.45
CA GLY A 270 6.93 24.49 7.75
C GLY A 270 5.83 24.14 8.74
N LYS A 271 5.85 22.95 9.35
CA LYS A 271 4.78 22.52 10.24
C LYS A 271 4.61 23.44 11.45
N PRO A 272 3.37 23.75 11.87
CA PRO A 272 3.11 24.58 13.03
C PRO A 272 3.73 24.00 14.33
N PRO A 273 4.13 24.86 15.28
CA PRO A 273 4.52 24.41 16.61
C PRO A 273 3.40 23.59 17.27
N GLY A 274 3.77 22.51 17.96
CA GLY A 274 2.82 21.63 18.64
C GLY A 274 2.25 20.50 17.77
N VAL A 275 2.59 20.43 16.48
CA VAL A 275 2.31 19.25 15.65
C VAL A 275 3.36 18.17 15.91
N GLY A 276 2.89 16.98 16.26
CA GLY A 276 3.72 15.81 16.51
C GLY A 276 4.35 15.20 15.26
N GLU A 277 4.69 13.92 15.33
CA GLU A 277 5.29 13.15 14.23
C GLU A 277 4.40 11.97 13.85
N THR A 278 4.21 11.75 12.55
CA THR A 278 3.62 10.52 12.01
C THR A 278 4.72 9.50 11.75
N GLN A 279 4.50 8.24 12.11
CA GLN A 279 5.40 7.13 11.82
C GLN A 279 4.70 6.07 10.98
N PHE A 280 5.43 5.49 10.05
CA PHE A 280 4.99 4.38 9.20
C PHE A 280 5.67 3.10 9.64
N HIS A 281 4.89 2.04 9.80
CA HIS A 281 5.38 0.70 10.14
C HIS A 281 4.93 -0.27 9.05
N VAL A 282 5.88 -0.95 8.43
CA VAL A 282 5.59 -1.94 7.37
C VAL A 282 5.79 -3.33 7.92
N MET A 283 4.84 -4.21 7.64
CA MET A 283 4.95 -5.64 7.96
C MET A 283 4.50 -6.47 6.76
N LEU A 284 5.08 -7.66 6.59
CA LEU A 284 4.84 -8.54 5.45
C LEU A 284 4.43 -9.93 5.94
N SER A 285 3.25 -10.38 5.53
CA SER A 285 2.82 -11.78 5.68
C SER A 285 3.14 -12.54 4.40
N THR A 286 4.13 -13.42 4.45
CA THR A 286 4.54 -14.29 3.33
C THR A 286 3.65 -15.53 3.22
N GLY A 287 3.29 -15.92 2.01
CA GLY A 287 2.43 -17.09 1.76
C GLY A 287 2.99 -18.12 0.80
N ILE A 288 4.30 -18.10 0.56
CA ILE A 288 5.01 -19.09 -0.27
C ILE A 288 6.05 -19.85 0.54
N SER A 289 6.19 -21.14 0.28
CA SER A 289 7.19 -22.01 0.91
C SER A 289 8.23 -22.49 -0.11
N PRO A 290 9.53 -22.50 0.22
CA PRO A 290 10.57 -23.01 -0.66
C PRO A 290 10.41 -24.53 -0.91
N ILE A 291 10.80 -24.95 -2.10
CA ILE A 291 10.84 -26.35 -2.53
C ILE A 291 12.27 -26.70 -2.94
N GLY A 292 12.77 -27.82 -2.44
CA GLY A 292 13.99 -28.43 -2.90
C GLY A 292 15.26 -27.62 -2.75
N LEU A 293 16.22 -28.00 -3.58
CA LEU A 293 17.56 -27.42 -3.60
C LEU A 293 17.64 -26.15 -4.47
N THR A 294 18.76 -25.44 -4.33
CA THR A 294 19.08 -24.27 -5.15
C THR A 294 19.66 -24.68 -6.50
N TYR A 295 19.16 -24.04 -7.55
CA TYR A 295 19.62 -24.15 -8.93
C TYR A 295 20.43 -22.92 -9.34
N ARG A 296 21.21 -23.06 -10.40
CA ARG A 296 21.90 -21.96 -11.07
C ARG A 296 21.53 -21.96 -12.55
N ALA A 297 21.10 -20.81 -13.06
CA ALA A 297 20.79 -20.64 -14.46
C ALA A 297 22.06 -20.80 -15.33
N VAL A 298 21.97 -21.58 -16.41
CA VAL A 298 23.10 -21.90 -17.29
C VAL A 298 22.97 -21.17 -18.62
N SER A 299 21.94 -21.52 -19.40
CA SER A 299 21.59 -20.83 -20.64
C SER A 299 20.31 -20.06 -20.40
N VAL A 300 20.27 -18.77 -20.75
CA VAL A 300 19.10 -17.92 -20.56
C VAL A 300 18.79 -17.16 -21.84
N ARG A 301 17.52 -17.18 -22.24
CA ARG A 301 16.99 -16.45 -23.39
C ARG A 301 15.75 -15.66 -22.97
N GLU A 302 15.88 -14.34 -22.97
CA GLU A 302 14.75 -13.45 -22.72
C GLU A 302 13.89 -13.31 -23.99
N ARG A 303 12.57 -13.26 -23.80
CA ARG A 303 11.57 -12.95 -24.82
C ARG A 303 10.72 -11.77 -24.35
N PRO A 304 11.20 -10.52 -24.56
CA PRO A 304 10.48 -9.34 -24.08
C PRO A 304 9.07 -9.18 -24.65
N LYS A 305 8.84 -9.67 -25.88
CA LYS A 305 7.50 -9.63 -26.52
C LYS A 305 6.48 -10.52 -25.85
N ASP A 306 6.93 -11.66 -25.34
CA ASP A 306 6.10 -12.66 -24.68
C ASP A 306 6.20 -12.51 -23.15
N TYR A 307 6.84 -11.42 -22.70
CA TYR A 307 7.23 -11.12 -21.32
C TYR A 307 7.63 -12.38 -20.54
N SER A 308 8.55 -13.17 -21.10
CA SER A 308 8.99 -14.44 -20.54
C SER A 308 10.48 -14.66 -20.68
N THR A 309 11.02 -15.55 -19.86
CA THR A 309 12.41 -15.99 -19.90
C THR A 309 12.49 -17.50 -19.98
N TRP A 310 13.32 -17.99 -20.89
CA TRP A 310 13.54 -19.42 -21.10
C TRP A 310 14.92 -19.77 -20.58
N LEU A 311 15.03 -20.79 -19.74
CA LEU A 311 16.30 -21.13 -19.11
C LEU A 311 16.53 -22.63 -18.97
N THR A 312 17.79 -23.02 -19.07
CA THR A 312 18.27 -24.30 -18.52
C THR A 312 19.02 -24.03 -17.23
N ALA A 313 19.09 -25.04 -16.36
CA ALA A 313 19.72 -24.86 -15.07
C ALA A 313 20.53 -26.08 -14.66
N LYS A 314 21.35 -25.91 -13.63
CA LYS A 314 22.02 -27.02 -12.95
C LYS A 314 21.88 -26.84 -11.45
N ARG A 315 21.88 -27.94 -10.69
CA ARG A 315 21.96 -27.87 -9.22
C ARG A 315 23.34 -27.30 -8.83
N GLU A 316 23.42 -26.47 -7.78
CA GLU A 316 24.68 -25.80 -7.43
C GLU A 316 25.85 -26.79 -7.17
N ALA A 317 25.56 -27.99 -6.69
CA ALA A 317 26.56 -29.05 -6.46
C ALA A 317 26.79 -29.99 -7.66
N ALA A 318 26.01 -29.86 -8.73
CA ALA A 318 26.05 -30.76 -9.89
C ALA A 318 26.71 -30.10 -11.11
N ARG A 319 27.30 -30.93 -11.98
CA ARG A 319 27.89 -30.48 -13.25
C ARG A 319 26.92 -30.60 -14.44
N GLU A 320 25.90 -31.43 -14.31
CA GLU A 320 24.94 -31.71 -15.37
C GLU A 320 23.96 -30.55 -15.55
N ASN A 321 23.72 -30.18 -16.80
CA ASN A 321 22.70 -29.22 -17.17
C ASN A 321 21.39 -29.98 -17.34
N LEU A 322 20.33 -29.45 -16.74
CA LEU A 322 18.98 -29.99 -16.77
C LEU A 322 18.13 -29.12 -17.69
N ASP A 323 17.33 -29.77 -18.54
CA ASP A 323 16.23 -29.15 -19.29
C ASP A 323 15.02 -28.85 -18.39
N GLY A 324 14.01 -28.18 -18.95
CA GLY A 324 12.85 -27.73 -18.19
C GLY A 324 12.00 -28.87 -17.65
N GLN A 325 11.74 -29.88 -18.46
CA GLN A 325 10.91 -31.03 -18.08
C GLN A 325 11.58 -31.80 -16.95
N THR A 326 12.87 -32.09 -17.08
CA THR A 326 13.66 -32.77 -16.04
C THR A 326 13.67 -31.99 -14.72
N ILE A 327 13.75 -30.65 -14.77
CA ILE A 327 13.66 -29.81 -13.56
C ILE A 327 12.26 -29.94 -12.93
N LEU A 328 11.20 -29.84 -13.72
CA LEU A 328 9.82 -29.91 -13.21
C LEU A 328 9.48 -31.28 -12.63
N ASP A 329 9.89 -32.36 -13.29
CA ASP A 329 9.67 -33.73 -12.80
C ASP A 329 10.31 -33.91 -11.42
N GLN A 330 11.54 -33.43 -11.23
CA GLN A 330 12.21 -33.45 -9.93
C GLN A 330 11.44 -32.67 -8.85
N ILE A 331 10.86 -31.52 -9.21
CA ILE A 331 10.06 -30.71 -8.27
C ILE A 331 8.74 -31.42 -7.95
N TYR A 332 8.06 -32.02 -8.91
CA TYR A 332 6.81 -32.74 -8.68
C TYR A 332 7.02 -34.02 -7.86
N ASP A 333 8.14 -34.71 -8.06
CA ASP A 333 8.55 -35.84 -7.24
C ASP A 333 8.74 -35.43 -5.77
N GLU A 334 9.41 -34.31 -5.51
CA GLU A 334 9.59 -33.74 -4.17
C GLU A 334 8.25 -33.33 -3.52
N LEU A 335 7.27 -32.94 -4.32
CA LEU A 335 5.92 -32.59 -3.87
C LEU A 335 5.01 -33.82 -3.67
N GLY A 336 5.50 -35.03 -3.91
CA GLY A 336 4.75 -36.28 -3.71
C GLY A 336 3.80 -36.63 -4.86
N GLY A 337 4.13 -36.23 -6.10
CA GLY A 337 3.43 -36.66 -7.31
C GLY A 337 1.98 -36.19 -7.41
N HIS A 338 1.57 -35.20 -6.63
CA HIS A 338 0.22 -34.61 -6.74
C HIS A 338 0.18 -33.71 -7.97
N ASN A 339 -0.73 -34.03 -8.89
CA ASN A 339 -0.93 -33.31 -10.13
C ASN A 339 -1.11 -31.80 -9.88
N HIS A 340 -0.21 -31.03 -10.49
CA HIS A 340 -0.35 -29.60 -10.81
C HIS A 340 -0.51 -28.71 -9.57
N CYS A 341 0.61 -28.18 -9.06
CA CYS A 341 0.57 -27.03 -8.16
C CYS A 341 0.19 -25.80 -9.01
N PRO A 342 -0.98 -25.17 -8.81
CA PRO A 342 -1.46 -24.10 -9.69
C PRO A 342 -0.66 -22.80 -9.54
N ALA A 343 0.21 -22.68 -8.54
CA ALA A 343 0.97 -21.48 -8.23
C ALA A 343 2.42 -21.80 -7.86
N LEU A 344 3.23 -22.12 -8.87
CA LEU A 344 4.65 -22.42 -8.75
C LEU A 344 5.49 -21.21 -9.22
N TYR A 345 6.48 -20.83 -8.44
CA TYR A 345 7.37 -19.70 -8.72
C TYR A 345 8.83 -20.12 -8.61
N VAL A 346 9.71 -19.40 -9.31
CA VAL A 346 11.15 -19.37 -9.01
C VAL A 346 11.50 -18.05 -8.33
N GLY A 347 12.11 -18.13 -7.15
CA GLY A 347 12.72 -16.99 -6.48
C GLY A 347 14.19 -16.89 -6.90
N VAL A 348 14.54 -15.83 -7.62
CA VAL A 348 15.84 -15.63 -8.25
C VAL A 348 16.62 -14.58 -7.47
N THR A 349 17.80 -14.95 -6.98
CA THR A 349 18.73 -14.02 -6.34
C THR A 349 19.71 -13.47 -7.38
N LYS A 350 19.64 -12.15 -7.61
CA LYS A 350 20.41 -11.44 -8.63
C LYS A 350 21.41 -10.51 -7.96
N ARG A 351 22.59 -10.39 -8.57
CA ARG A 351 23.58 -9.37 -8.22
C ARG A 351 23.82 -8.47 -9.43
N ARG A 352 23.51 -7.18 -9.32
CA ARG A 352 23.52 -6.22 -10.42
C ARG A 352 24.24 -4.93 -10.04
N LYS A 353 24.73 -4.21 -11.05
CA LYS A 353 25.22 -2.83 -10.87
C LYS A 353 24.06 -1.86 -11.03
N CYS A 354 23.85 -0.98 -10.06
CA CYS A 354 22.85 0.07 -10.09
C CYS A 354 23.52 1.45 -9.98
N SER A 355 23.01 2.44 -10.70
CA SER A 355 23.46 3.84 -10.69
C SER A 355 22.27 4.76 -10.91
N ILE A 356 22.34 5.97 -10.35
CA ILE A 356 21.32 7.02 -10.54
C ILE A 356 21.94 8.20 -11.27
N GLY A 357 21.38 8.56 -12.42
CA GLY A 357 21.91 9.62 -13.28
C GLY A 357 23.40 9.40 -13.62
N GLN A 358 24.26 10.34 -13.21
CA GLN A 358 25.71 10.30 -13.47
C GLN A 358 26.52 9.75 -12.27
N GLU A 359 25.86 9.18 -11.25
CA GLU A 359 26.52 8.61 -10.09
C GLU A 359 27.31 7.33 -10.44
N LYS A 360 28.35 7.04 -9.65
CA LYS A 360 29.15 5.82 -9.84
C LYS A 360 28.29 4.59 -9.53
N PRO A 361 28.31 3.56 -10.40
CA PRO A 361 27.52 2.36 -10.17
C PRO A 361 28.04 1.58 -8.96
N SER A 362 27.10 1.13 -8.12
CA SER A 362 27.35 0.22 -7.00
C SER A 362 26.73 -1.15 -7.25
N TRP A 363 27.26 -2.17 -6.60
CA TRP A 363 26.66 -3.51 -6.64
C TRP A 363 25.53 -3.61 -5.62
N ILE A 364 24.38 -4.10 -6.08
CA ILE A 364 23.23 -4.45 -5.24
C ILE A 364 22.89 -5.93 -5.40
N SER A 365 22.34 -6.51 -4.35
CA SER A 365 21.80 -7.87 -4.32
C SER A 365 20.30 -7.79 -4.10
N MET A 366 19.53 -8.45 -4.95
CA MET A 366 18.07 -8.40 -4.97
C MET A 366 17.49 -9.81 -5.13
N HIS A 367 16.24 -9.98 -4.72
CA HIS A 367 15.49 -11.20 -4.90
C HIS A 367 14.14 -10.92 -5.56
N GLU A 368 13.83 -11.69 -6.59
CA GLU A 368 12.62 -11.52 -7.40
C GLU A 368 11.93 -12.85 -7.64
N PHE A 369 10.60 -12.84 -7.62
CA PHE A 369 9.79 -14.00 -7.96
C PHE A 369 9.33 -13.95 -9.41
N HIS A 370 9.40 -15.10 -10.08
CA HIS A 370 8.95 -15.31 -11.45
C HIS A 370 8.03 -16.53 -11.47
N GLU A 371 6.82 -16.38 -11.97
CA GLU A 371 5.88 -17.49 -12.12
C GLU A 371 6.42 -18.53 -13.11
N VAL A 372 6.25 -19.81 -12.79
CA VAL A 372 6.63 -20.91 -13.68
C VAL A 372 5.47 -21.19 -14.62
N LEU A 373 5.70 -20.99 -15.92
CA LEU A 373 4.67 -21.14 -16.94
C LEU A 373 4.56 -22.60 -17.42
N ARG A 374 5.70 -23.23 -17.72
CA ARG A 374 5.82 -24.63 -18.19
C ARG A 374 7.28 -25.06 -18.26
N GLY A 375 7.51 -26.32 -18.58
CA GLY A 375 8.82 -26.87 -18.96
C GLY A 375 8.67 -27.84 -20.13
N ASP A 376 9.72 -27.99 -20.91
CA ASP A 376 9.85 -29.01 -21.96
C ASP A 376 11.28 -29.58 -21.98
N GLU A 377 11.54 -30.50 -22.91
CA GLU A 377 12.86 -31.16 -23.08
C GLU A 377 13.98 -30.19 -23.51
N GLU A 378 13.71 -28.89 -23.67
CA GLU A 378 14.71 -27.86 -23.96
C GLU A 378 14.86 -26.83 -22.83
N TYR A 379 13.76 -26.27 -22.33
CA TYR A 379 13.78 -25.09 -21.45
C TYR A 379 12.70 -25.12 -20.37
N LEU A 380 13.04 -24.51 -19.23
CA LEU A 380 12.07 -24.01 -18.25
C LEU A 380 11.60 -22.63 -18.69
N TYR A 381 10.29 -22.40 -18.70
CA TYR A 381 9.67 -21.13 -19.10
C TYR A 381 9.13 -20.44 -17.86
N VAL A 382 9.57 -19.21 -17.62
CA VAL A 382 9.12 -18.40 -16.49
C VAL A 382 8.63 -17.03 -16.96
N HIS A 383 7.68 -16.46 -16.24
CA HIS A 383 7.13 -15.14 -16.49
C HIS A 383 8.12 -14.02 -16.12
N GLY A 384 8.14 -12.95 -16.91
CA GLY A 384 9.02 -11.80 -16.76
C GLY A 384 10.41 -11.97 -17.37
N VAL A 385 11.21 -10.91 -17.22
CA VAL A 385 12.57 -10.77 -17.78
C VAL A 385 13.60 -10.46 -16.68
N GLY A 386 14.89 -10.37 -17.02
CA GLY A 386 15.95 -9.91 -16.12
C GLY A 386 16.78 -11.02 -15.45
N ILE A 387 16.45 -12.30 -15.69
CA ILE A 387 17.26 -13.44 -15.27
C ILE A 387 18.46 -13.55 -16.19
N ARG A 388 19.64 -13.85 -15.63
CA ARG A 388 20.89 -14.01 -16.38
C ARG A 388 21.56 -15.33 -16.05
N SER A 389 22.36 -15.84 -17.00
CA SER A 389 23.25 -16.96 -16.74
C SER A 389 24.13 -16.70 -15.51
N GLY A 390 24.17 -17.66 -14.61
CA GLY A 390 24.90 -17.57 -13.34
C GLY A 390 24.06 -17.12 -12.14
N ASP A 391 22.85 -16.60 -12.35
CA ASP A 391 21.94 -16.31 -11.22
C ASP A 391 21.50 -17.61 -10.54
N SER A 392 21.41 -17.55 -9.21
CA SER A 392 20.91 -18.67 -8.40
C SER A 392 19.41 -18.50 -8.15
N PHE A 393 18.66 -19.60 -8.18
CA PHE A 393 17.22 -19.58 -7.94
C PHE A 393 16.75 -20.85 -7.21
N ARG A 394 15.61 -20.75 -6.54
CA ARG A 394 14.92 -21.87 -5.88
C ARG A 394 13.43 -21.84 -6.23
N PHE A 395 12.77 -22.99 -6.24
CA PHE A 395 11.34 -23.07 -6.44
C PHE A 395 10.56 -22.74 -5.16
N TYR A 396 9.37 -22.17 -5.33
CA TYR A 396 8.44 -21.83 -4.26
C TYR A 396 7.03 -22.19 -4.69
N ARG A 397 6.22 -22.66 -3.74
CA ARG A 397 4.77 -22.86 -3.95
C ARG A 397 3.97 -22.00 -2.99
N ALA A 398 2.78 -21.59 -3.41
CA ALA A 398 1.78 -21.06 -2.50
C ALA A 398 1.46 -22.08 -1.38
N ASN A 399 1.36 -21.61 -0.14
CA ASN A 399 1.14 -22.43 1.04
C ASN A 399 0.28 -21.67 2.07
N SER A 400 -0.99 -22.06 2.19
CA SER A 400 -1.97 -21.37 3.04
C SER A 400 -1.72 -21.57 4.54
N GLU A 401 -1.12 -22.69 4.95
CA GLU A 401 -0.72 -22.91 6.35
C GLU A 401 0.42 -21.96 6.74
N MET A 402 1.42 -21.82 5.87
CA MET A 402 2.51 -20.87 6.07
C MET A 402 2.00 -19.43 6.09
N ALA A 403 1.13 -19.06 5.14
CA ALA A 403 0.50 -17.75 5.09
C ALA A 403 -0.27 -17.42 6.38
N ARG A 404 -1.03 -18.39 6.90
CA ARG A 404 -1.76 -18.26 8.17
C ARG A 404 -0.81 -18.08 9.36
N ALA A 405 0.25 -18.88 9.43
CA ALA A 405 1.28 -18.72 10.46
C ALA A 405 1.97 -17.35 10.38
N SER A 406 2.21 -16.86 9.17
CA SER A 406 2.78 -15.53 8.91
C SER A 406 1.84 -14.42 9.38
N CYS A 407 0.53 -14.50 9.10
CA CYS A 407 -0.47 -13.57 9.66
C CYS A 407 -0.48 -13.55 11.19
N ASN A 408 -0.36 -14.71 11.85
CA ASN A 408 -0.26 -14.78 13.32
C ASN A 408 0.99 -14.07 13.85
N ASN A 409 2.10 -14.14 13.12
CA ASN A 409 3.33 -13.39 13.46
C ASN A 409 3.14 -11.87 13.29
N ILE A 410 2.37 -11.44 12.29
CA ILE A 410 1.98 -10.03 12.14
C ILE A 410 1.11 -9.58 13.30
N ALA A 411 0.09 -10.37 13.68
CA ALA A 411 -0.74 -10.07 14.84
C ALA A 411 0.09 -9.95 16.14
N ASN A 412 1.08 -10.84 16.35
CA ASN A 412 2.03 -10.71 17.46
C ASN A 412 2.84 -9.39 17.39
N SER A 413 3.25 -8.98 16.20
CA SER A 413 4.00 -7.73 15.99
C SER A 413 3.14 -6.48 16.23
N PHE A 414 1.86 -6.52 15.85
CA PHE A 414 0.90 -5.47 16.18
C PHE A 414 0.65 -5.38 17.69
N ARG A 415 0.58 -6.51 18.41
CA ARG A 415 0.49 -6.50 19.89
C ARG A 415 1.70 -5.83 20.53
N ARG A 416 2.91 -6.12 20.05
CA ARG A 416 4.14 -5.47 20.53
C ARG A 416 4.11 -3.98 20.26
N LEU A 417 3.76 -3.58 19.03
CA LEU A 417 3.61 -2.16 18.67
C LEU A 417 2.64 -1.46 19.63
N LYS A 418 1.47 -2.04 19.87
CA LYS A 418 0.47 -1.51 20.82
C LYS A 418 1.01 -1.39 22.25
N GLN A 419 1.79 -2.37 22.71
CA GLN A 419 2.41 -2.36 24.04
C GLN A 419 3.46 -1.25 24.17
N ASP A 420 4.34 -1.09 23.18
CA ASP A 420 5.37 -0.04 23.18
C ASP A 420 4.76 1.37 23.28
N HIS A 421 3.57 1.56 22.70
CA HIS A 421 2.82 2.81 22.77
C HIS A 421 2.16 3.04 24.14
N ASN A 422 1.87 1.96 24.90
CA ASN A 422 1.32 2.05 26.25
C ASN A 422 2.41 2.27 27.31
N TYR A 423 3.55 1.59 27.22
CA TYR A 423 4.62 1.66 28.23
C TYR A 423 5.26 3.05 28.37
N GLN A 424 5.31 3.85 27.30
CA GLN A 424 5.85 5.22 27.36
C GLN A 424 4.87 6.24 27.95
N SER A 425 3.63 5.83 28.27
CA SER A 425 2.57 6.71 28.78
C SER A 425 2.48 6.75 30.30
N ASP A 426 3.09 5.80 31.02
CA ASP A 426 2.87 5.64 32.47
C ASP A 426 3.79 6.50 33.36
N ASP A 427 4.79 7.19 32.80
CA ASP A 427 5.75 7.88 33.66
C ASP A 427 5.29 9.25 34.18
N HIS A 428 4.41 10.02 33.51
CA HIS A 428 3.95 11.31 34.07
C HIS A 428 2.63 11.83 33.45
N ALA A 429 1.45 11.47 33.99
CA ALA A 429 0.27 12.37 34.04
C ALA A 429 -0.94 11.74 34.75
N ASN A 430 -1.10 12.02 36.04
CA ASN A 430 -2.41 12.05 36.69
C ASN A 430 -3.05 13.41 36.33
N SER A 431 -3.86 13.51 35.28
CA SER A 431 -4.84 14.61 35.17
C SER A 431 -5.98 14.29 34.21
N ASN A 432 -7.19 14.73 34.59
CA ASN A 432 -8.46 14.61 33.87
C ASN A 432 -8.51 15.45 32.56
N GLY A 433 -7.54 15.30 31.67
CA GLY A 433 -7.47 15.97 30.36
C GLY A 433 -7.54 14.98 29.21
N LEU A 434 -8.19 15.38 28.12
CA LEU A 434 -8.35 14.66 26.86
C LEU A 434 -7.05 13.94 26.42
N ASP A 435 -7.15 12.71 25.92
CA ASP A 435 -6.09 11.71 25.56
C ASP A 435 -5.13 12.16 24.41
N VAL A 436 -4.89 13.46 24.28
CA VAL A 436 -4.15 14.14 23.19
C VAL A 436 -2.63 13.92 23.29
N HIS A 437 -2.15 13.34 24.39
CA HIS A 437 -0.72 13.20 24.69
C HIS A 437 -0.19 11.76 24.60
N LYS A 438 -1.00 10.81 24.16
CA LYS A 438 -0.58 9.41 24.03
C LYS A 438 -0.13 9.07 22.62
N LYS A 439 0.96 8.28 22.51
CA LYS A 439 1.32 7.64 21.24
C LYS A 439 0.19 6.70 20.84
N SER A 440 -0.31 6.81 19.61
CA SER A 440 -1.45 5.99 19.18
C SER A 440 -1.35 5.59 17.72
N VAL A 441 -1.87 4.40 17.40
CA VAL A 441 -2.13 4.00 16.01
C VAL A 441 -3.44 4.64 15.60
N PHE A 442 -3.43 5.39 14.49
CA PHE A 442 -4.61 6.12 14.02
C PHE A 442 -5.14 5.60 12.68
N GLY A 443 -4.38 4.77 11.97
CA GLY A 443 -4.85 4.19 10.72
C GLY A 443 -3.95 3.11 10.14
N GLY A 444 -4.44 2.44 9.09
CA GLY A 444 -3.66 1.47 8.33
C GLY A 444 -4.14 1.27 6.90
N MET A 445 -3.28 0.66 6.09
CA MET A 445 -3.56 0.22 4.73
C MET A 445 -3.02 -1.20 4.53
N MET A 446 -3.66 -1.96 3.64
CA MET A 446 -3.29 -3.34 3.33
C MET A 446 -3.30 -3.60 1.82
N PHE A 447 -2.29 -4.32 1.33
CA PHE A 447 -2.22 -4.80 -0.05
C PHE A 447 -2.04 -6.31 0.00
N ALA A 448 -3.09 -7.05 -0.35
CA ALA A 448 -3.11 -8.51 -0.30
C ALA A 448 -3.07 -9.09 -1.72
N CYS A 449 -2.36 -10.19 -1.91
CA CYS A 449 -2.36 -10.89 -3.19
C CYS A 449 -3.76 -11.35 -3.58
N CYS A 450 -4.17 -11.10 -4.82
CA CYS A 450 -5.43 -11.61 -5.36
C CYS A 450 -5.51 -13.15 -5.39
N GLY A 451 -4.40 -13.87 -5.27
CA GLY A 451 -4.39 -15.33 -5.10
C GLY A 451 -4.69 -15.81 -3.66
N ARG A 452 -4.80 -14.89 -2.69
CA ARG A 452 -5.20 -15.18 -1.30
C ARG A 452 -6.72 -15.03 -1.13
N GLY A 453 -7.18 -14.94 0.12
CA GLY A 453 -8.59 -14.80 0.46
C GLY A 453 -9.26 -16.13 0.80
N LYS A 454 -10.60 -16.12 0.79
CA LYS A 454 -11.42 -17.24 1.27
C LYS A 454 -11.10 -18.57 0.58
N LEU A 455 -10.87 -18.57 -0.72
CA LEU A 455 -10.54 -19.79 -1.48
C LEU A 455 -9.18 -20.36 -1.07
N PHE A 456 -8.19 -19.51 -0.85
CA PHE A 456 -6.84 -19.92 -0.46
C PHE A 456 -6.77 -20.40 0.99
N PHE A 457 -7.47 -19.72 1.91
CA PHE A 457 -7.43 -20.05 3.33
C PHE A 457 -8.50 -21.05 3.78
N GLY A 458 -9.56 -21.25 2.98
CA GLY A 458 -10.77 -21.96 3.37
C GLY A 458 -11.74 -21.16 4.25
N GLN A 459 -11.41 -19.91 4.57
CA GLN A 459 -12.24 -19.00 5.38
C GLN A 459 -11.88 -17.53 5.08
N PRO A 460 -12.84 -16.58 5.18
CA PRO A 460 -12.58 -15.16 4.95
C PRO A 460 -11.81 -14.50 6.10
N ASN A 461 -11.40 -13.25 5.92
CA ASN A 461 -10.87 -12.33 6.95
C ASN A 461 -9.54 -12.75 7.58
N VAL A 462 -8.83 -13.73 7.01
CA VAL A 462 -7.53 -14.16 7.55
C VAL A 462 -6.47 -13.07 7.39
N ASP A 463 -6.48 -12.35 6.27
CA ASP A 463 -5.54 -11.26 6.02
C ASP A 463 -5.93 -9.99 6.78
N ALA A 464 -7.22 -9.75 7.03
CA ALA A 464 -7.67 -8.61 7.83
C ALA A 464 -7.52 -8.84 9.35
N SER A 465 -7.43 -10.09 9.80
CA SER A 465 -7.44 -10.44 11.23
C SER A 465 -6.39 -9.71 12.09
N PRO A 466 -5.13 -9.50 11.62
CA PRO A 466 -4.16 -8.73 12.37
C PRO A 466 -4.66 -7.32 12.74
N PHE A 467 -5.32 -6.60 11.82
CA PHE A 467 -5.91 -5.30 12.14
C PHE A 467 -7.11 -5.42 13.08
N LEU A 468 -8.06 -6.29 12.73
CA LEU A 468 -9.34 -6.44 13.45
C LEU A 468 -9.13 -6.82 14.93
N GLU A 469 -8.20 -7.71 15.21
CA GLU A 469 -7.94 -8.21 16.57
C GLU A 469 -7.14 -7.21 17.43
N ASN A 470 -6.21 -6.46 16.83
CA ASN A 470 -5.23 -5.69 17.58
C ASN A 470 -5.58 -4.21 17.71
N PHE A 471 -6.29 -3.66 16.73
CA PHE A 471 -6.64 -2.25 16.63
C PHE A 471 -8.16 -2.04 16.43
N PRO A 472 -9.00 -2.53 17.36
CA PRO A 472 -10.45 -2.32 17.26
C PRO A 472 -10.77 -0.82 17.27
N GLY A 473 -11.58 -0.38 16.31
CA GLY A 473 -11.98 1.02 16.14
C GLY A 473 -10.96 1.90 15.40
N VAL A 474 -9.78 1.38 15.04
CA VAL A 474 -8.85 2.08 14.15
C VAL A 474 -9.28 1.85 12.70
N THR A 475 -9.35 2.92 11.93
CA THR A 475 -9.69 2.85 10.51
C THR A 475 -8.56 2.19 9.72
N PHE A 476 -8.90 1.19 8.91
CA PHE A 476 -7.99 0.70 7.88
C PHE A 476 -8.75 0.44 6.58
N SER A 477 -7.97 0.35 5.51
CA SER A 477 -8.42 0.04 4.15
C SER A 477 -7.54 -1.06 3.60
N GLY A 478 -8.06 -1.85 2.66
CA GLY A 478 -7.24 -2.82 1.97
C GLY A 478 -7.74 -3.11 0.57
N THR A 479 -6.86 -3.68 -0.24
CA THR A 479 -7.19 -4.13 -1.59
C THR A 479 -6.59 -5.51 -1.85
N TYR A 480 -7.27 -6.28 -2.70
CA TYR A 480 -6.64 -7.38 -3.40
C TYR A 480 -5.97 -6.82 -4.66
N CYS A 481 -4.66 -7.04 -4.81
CA CYS A 481 -3.86 -6.53 -5.91
C CYS A 481 -2.99 -7.61 -6.55
N ALA A 482 -2.43 -7.29 -7.72
CA ALA A 482 -1.50 -8.14 -8.45
C ALA A 482 -0.07 -7.60 -8.27
N GLY A 483 0.65 -8.14 -7.29
CA GLY A 483 2.03 -7.74 -7.01
C GLY A 483 2.11 -6.79 -5.83
N GLU A 484 2.31 -7.36 -4.64
CA GLU A 484 2.37 -6.59 -3.41
C GLU A 484 3.76 -5.93 -3.28
N ILE A 485 3.79 -4.60 -3.28
CA ILE A 485 5.03 -3.85 -3.13
C ILE A 485 5.31 -3.66 -1.63
N ALA A 486 6.48 -4.09 -1.18
CA ALA A 486 7.04 -3.73 0.12
C ALA A 486 8.55 -3.94 0.11
N ARG A 487 9.31 -3.08 0.78
CA ARG A 487 10.72 -3.40 1.06
C ARG A 487 10.80 -4.50 2.12
N GLY A 488 11.23 -5.69 1.74
CA GLY A 488 11.42 -6.84 2.63
C GLY A 488 12.81 -7.47 2.52
N GLU A 489 13.22 -8.16 3.58
CA GLU A 489 14.42 -9.02 3.55
C GLU A 489 14.06 -10.45 3.14
N LEU A 490 14.94 -11.10 2.37
CA LEU A 490 14.79 -12.51 1.97
C LEU A 490 14.68 -13.47 3.17
N SER A 491 15.26 -13.11 4.31
CA SER A 491 15.16 -13.84 5.59
C SER A 491 13.71 -14.11 6.01
N SER A 492 12.76 -13.30 5.54
CA SER A 492 11.32 -13.47 5.76
C SER A 492 10.73 -14.75 5.12
N TYR A 493 11.46 -15.38 4.20
CA TYR A 493 11.05 -16.59 3.48
C TYR A 493 11.84 -17.85 3.87
N GLU A 494 12.95 -17.71 4.60
CA GLU A 494 13.82 -18.82 4.98
C GLU A 494 13.75 -19.08 6.49
N GLN A 495 13.05 -20.15 6.89
CA GLN A 495 13.17 -20.68 8.25
C GLN A 495 14.49 -21.48 8.37
N GLY A 496 15.57 -20.83 8.79
CA GLY A 496 16.71 -21.54 9.39
C GLY A 496 18.13 -21.31 8.85
N SER A 497 18.38 -20.35 7.95
CA SER A 497 19.74 -20.02 7.47
C SER A 497 20.19 -18.66 8.00
N GLN A 498 21.04 -18.66 9.03
CA GLN A 498 21.59 -17.44 9.64
C GLN A 498 22.75 -16.81 8.85
N GLU A 499 23.12 -17.39 7.70
CA GLU A 499 24.27 -16.97 6.91
C GLU A 499 23.96 -17.06 5.42
N HIS A 500 23.41 -16.01 4.80
CA HIS A 500 23.66 -15.65 3.40
C HIS A 500 23.12 -14.23 3.13
N SER A 501 23.98 -13.36 2.57
CA SER A 501 23.67 -12.14 1.78
C SER A 501 22.32 -11.45 2.02
N SER A 502 22.33 -10.20 2.52
CA SER A 502 21.19 -9.26 2.65
C SER A 502 20.54 -8.90 1.29
N ALA A 503 19.97 -9.87 0.59
CA ALA A 503 19.21 -9.61 -0.62
C ALA A 503 17.83 -9.05 -0.22
N HIS A 504 17.50 -7.90 -0.80
CA HIS A 504 16.20 -7.27 -0.61
C HIS A 504 15.22 -7.77 -1.67
N CYS A 505 13.99 -8.02 -1.25
CA CYS A 505 12.86 -8.32 -2.12
C CYS A 505 11.88 -7.16 -2.00
N CYS A 506 11.48 -6.56 -3.13
CA CYS A 506 10.61 -5.39 -3.14
C CYS A 506 9.22 -5.64 -3.75
N LEU A 507 9.06 -6.78 -4.43
CA LEU A 507 7.82 -7.22 -5.06
C LEU A 507 7.56 -8.66 -4.64
N HIS A 508 6.44 -8.86 -3.96
CA HIS A 508 6.10 -10.12 -3.33
C HIS A 508 4.97 -10.82 -4.09
N VAL A 509 4.84 -12.13 -3.85
CA VAL A 509 3.79 -12.98 -4.42
C VAL A 509 3.13 -13.79 -3.31
N PHE A 510 1.83 -14.02 -3.42
CA PHE A 510 1.02 -14.68 -2.38
C PHE A 510 1.24 -14.07 -1.00
N SER A 511 1.45 -12.76 -0.93
CA SER A 511 1.74 -12.07 0.32
C SER A 511 0.65 -11.08 0.72
N THR A 512 0.78 -10.53 1.91
CA THR A 512 -0.01 -9.37 2.36
C THR A 512 0.93 -8.37 3.01
N VAL A 513 0.90 -7.14 2.50
CA VAL A 513 1.65 -6.00 3.04
C VAL A 513 0.74 -5.18 3.92
N TYR A 514 1.20 -4.88 5.13
CA TYR A 514 0.51 -4.05 6.11
C TYR A 514 1.28 -2.76 6.33
N LEU A 515 0.65 -1.62 6.06
CA LEU A 515 1.14 -0.30 6.43
C LEU A 515 0.35 0.19 7.63
N VAL A 516 0.98 0.27 8.80
CA VAL A 516 0.39 0.83 10.03
C VAL A 516 0.92 2.25 10.23
N MET A 517 0.02 3.16 10.60
CA MET A 517 0.34 4.57 10.81
C MET A 517 0.11 4.92 12.28
N SER A 518 1.17 5.42 12.94
CA SER A 518 1.08 5.88 14.32
C SER A 518 1.51 7.33 14.48
N TYR A 519 1.05 7.93 15.57
CA TYR A 519 1.31 9.32 15.91
C TYR A 519 2.09 9.42 17.21
N ILE A 520 3.10 10.28 17.21
CA ILE A 520 3.85 10.69 18.39
C ILE A 520 3.51 12.17 18.67
N PRO A 521 2.80 12.48 19.75
CA PRO A 521 2.49 13.86 20.12
C PRO A 521 3.73 14.74 20.29
N ALA A 522 3.59 16.03 20.02
CA ALA A 522 4.65 17.00 20.30
C ALA A 522 4.92 17.08 21.81
N LEU A 523 6.19 17.21 22.19
CA LEU A 523 6.58 17.46 23.58
C LEU A 523 6.01 18.81 24.05
N PRO A 524 5.52 18.92 25.30
CA PRO A 524 5.11 20.19 25.87
C PRO A 524 6.25 21.20 25.78
N GLN A 525 5.99 22.38 25.23
CA GLN A 525 6.93 23.49 25.33
C GLN A 525 6.88 24.01 26.77
N HIS A 526 8.00 23.89 27.49
CA HIS A 526 8.17 24.40 28.86
C HIS A 526 8.34 25.92 28.90
#